data_AF-A0A379T3K2-F1
#
_entry.id   AF-A0A379T3K2-F1
#
_cell.length_a   1.000
_cell.length_b   1.000
_cell.length_c   1.000
_cell.angle_alpha   90.00
_cell.angle_beta   90.00
_cell.angle_gamma   90.00
#
_symmetry.space_group_name_H-M   'P 1'
#
loop_
_entity.id
_entity.type
_entity.pdbx_description
1 polymer ?
#
loop_
_entity_poly.entity_id
_entity_poly.type
_entity_poly.pdbx_seq_one_letter_code
_entity_poly.pdbx_strand_id
1 'polypeptide(L)'
;MRVTAANLAQAIANLPRNTQFNYVNVRNSGRIIVTNVQLPEGPIEFKRFDPKKGETLHSSKSESISTQMLWRLANALQEDVPVNLDRIFGASYNTRAVLESLLAHTPEFYWCKLDRLEVMNTQKNIKKGHKHLIYRPNDPHKNGVAIEHTTNVIISEMNLDVVHQSVDIETILPTKGMTIEEKRRHAQIQISLVKIGHYLGYRTWVAANDRGLQYNGKSIAQMDGVIDNLRNEQVLQSYDKAIR
;
A
#
# COMPACT_ATOMS: atom_id res chain seq x y z
N MET A 1 12.47 0.72 7.93
CA MET A 1 11.94 1.64 8.96
C MET A 1 10.55 2.11 8.54
N ARG A 2 9.58 2.27 9.45
CA ARG A 2 8.24 2.76 9.08
C ARG A 2 8.28 4.28 8.91
N VAL A 3 7.80 4.77 7.76
CA VAL A 3 7.71 6.21 7.47
C VAL A 3 6.65 6.85 8.38
N THR A 4 6.96 8.00 8.94
CA THR A 4 6.04 8.80 9.77
C THR A 4 5.73 10.15 9.13
N ALA A 5 4.70 10.84 9.62
CA ALA A 5 4.41 12.21 9.19
C ALA A 5 5.61 13.15 9.46
N ALA A 6 6.36 12.91 10.54
CA ALA A 6 7.55 13.69 10.85
C ALA A 6 8.66 13.50 9.81
N ASN A 7 8.84 12.28 9.29
CA ASN A 7 9.80 12.04 8.20
C ASN A 7 9.40 12.81 6.93
N LEU A 8 8.13 12.79 6.56
CA LEU A 8 7.63 13.50 5.37
C LEU A 8 7.76 15.03 5.53
N ALA A 9 7.36 15.57 6.68
CA ALA A 9 7.47 16.99 6.96
C ALA A 9 8.94 17.44 6.98
N GLN A 10 9.84 16.67 7.59
CA GLN A 10 11.27 16.95 7.60
C GLN A 10 11.88 16.88 6.19
N ALA A 11 11.50 15.89 5.37
CA ALA A 11 11.98 15.78 3.99
C ALA A 11 11.60 17.03 3.18
N ILE A 12 10.35 17.52 3.32
CA ILE A 12 9.88 18.72 2.64
C ILE A 12 10.53 19.99 3.22
N ALA A 13 10.75 20.06 4.54
CA ALA A 13 11.44 21.18 5.18
C ALA A 13 12.90 21.32 4.72
N ASN A 14 13.53 20.21 4.33
CA ASN A 14 14.90 20.17 3.81
C ASN A 14 14.99 20.56 2.33
N LEU A 15 13.86 20.77 1.62
CA LEU A 15 13.90 21.25 0.24
C LEU A 15 14.55 22.64 0.15
N PRO A 16 15.19 22.98 -0.98
CA PRO A 16 15.75 24.31 -1.20
C PRO A 16 14.70 25.41 -0.97
N ARG A 17 15.01 26.35 -0.07
CA ARG A 17 14.13 27.49 0.23
C ARG A 17 14.04 28.44 -0.96
N ASN A 18 12.95 29.20 -1.05
CA ASN A 18 12.69 30.19 -2.10
C ASN A 18 12.79 29.64 -3.54
N THR A 19 12.59 28.33 -3.70
CA THR A 19 12.64 27.64 -4.99
C THR A 19 11.22 27.31 -5.44
N GLN A 20 10.98 27.44 -6.75
CA GLN A 20 9.72 27.03 -7.37
C GLN A 20 9.84 25.59 -7.87
N PHE A 21 8.96 24.73 -7.37
CA PHE A 21 8.88 23.33 -7.78
C PHE A 21 7.82 23.14 -8.85
N ASN A 22 8.10 22.21 -9.76
CA ASN A 22 7.16 21.81 -10.80
C ASN A 22 6.24 20.72 -10.29
N TYR A 23 5.08 20.57 -10.93
CA TYR A 23 4.31 19.35 -10.76
C TYR A 23 4.99 18.18 -11.47
N VAL A 24 4.94 17.00 -10.87
CA VAL A 24 5.40 15.74 -11.49
C VAL A 24 4.64 15.44 -12.79
N ASN A 25 3.34 15.79 -12.83
CA ASN A 25 2.58 15.71 -14.06
C ASN A 25 2.99 16.84 -15.01
N VAL A 26 3.75 16.50 -16.05
CA VAL A 26 4.26 17.41 -17.09
C VAL A 26 3.15 18.23 -17.78
N ARG A 27 1.90 17.76 -17.81
CA ARG A 27 0.77 18.51 -18.36
C ARG A 27 0.36 19.71 -17.49
N ASN A 28 0.73 19.70 -16.22
CA ASN A 28 0.43 20.78 -15.28
C ASN A 28 1.58 21.80 -15.29
N SER A 29 1.30 23.00 -15.79
CA SER A 29 2.25 24.12 -15.84
C SER A 29 2.37 24.91 -14.54
N GLY A 30 1.60 24.53 -13.53
CA GLY A 30 1.62 25.17 -12.22
C GLY A 30 3.00 25.10 -11.56
N ARG A 31 3.24 26.07 -10.69
CA ARG A 31 4.41 26.15 -9.83
C ARG A 31 3.98 26.07 -8.39
N ILE A 32 4.84 25.49 -7.55
CA ILE A 32 4.63 25.32 -6.12
C ILE A 32 5.80 26.01 -5.42
N ILE A 33 5.51 26.77 -4.37
CA ILE A 33 6.53 27.28 -3.44
C ILE A 33 6.12 26.95 -2.02
N VAL A 34 7.03 26.35 -1.26
CA VAL A 34 6.82 26.10 0.17
C VAL A 34 7.07 27.39 0.91
N THR A 35 6.10 27.84 1.71
CA THR A 35 6.22 29.07 2.51
C THR A 35 6.66 28.77 3.93
N ASN A 36 6.09 27.72 4.53
CA ASN A 36 6.42 27.33 5.90
C ASN A 36 6.18 25.84 6.11
N VAL A 37 6.97 25.22 6.98
CA VAL A 37 6.78 23.84 7.42
C VAL A 37 6.81 23.83 8.94
N GLN A 38 5.66 23.59 9.55
CA GLN A 38 5.58 23.46 11.01
C GLN A 38 6.08 22.07 11.41
N LEU A 39 7.21 21.99 12.10
CA LEU A 39 7.74 20.72 12.60
C LEU A 39 7.15 20.37 13.98
N PRO A 40 7.08 19.08 14.36
CA PRO A 40 7.64 17.93 13.64
C PRO A 40 6.76 17.39 12.50
N GLU A 41 5.43 17.50 12.55
CA GLU A 41 4.51 16.70 11.70
C GLU A 41 3.66 17.53 10.72
N GLY A 42 4.07 18.76 10.42
CA GLY A 42 3.25 19.72 9.69
C GLY A 42 2.35 20.55 10.61
N PRO A 43 1.39 21.30 10.04
CA PRO A 43 1.04 21.39 8.63
C PRO A 43 2.15 22.01 7.76
N ILE A 44 2.05 21.77 6.45
CA ILE A 44 2.94 22.37 5.45
C ILE A 44 2.16 23.45 4.71
N GLU A 45 2.62 24.67 4.79
CA GLU A 45 2.05 25.81 4.08
C GLU A 45 2.79 26.04 2.77
N PHE A 46 2.03 26.29 1.72
CA PHE A 46 2.56 26.52 0.40
C PHE A 46 1.68 27.50 -0.38
N LYS A 47 2.24 28.04 -1.46
CA LYS A 47 1.49 28.73 -2.49
C LYS A 47 1.65 27.98 -3.80
N ARG A 48 0.60 27.99 -4.62
CA ARG A 48 0.64 27.50 -6.00
C ARG A 48 0.03 28.52 -6.94
N PHE A 49 0.56 28.58 -8.15
CA PHE A 49 0.05 29.45 -9.20
C PHE A 49 0.35 28.83 -10.57
N ASP A 50 -0.49 29.13 -11.56
CA ASP A 50 -0.28 28.72 -12.95
C ASP A 50 0.09 29.92 -13.84
N PRO A 51 1.36 30.06 -14.22
CA PRO A 51 1.80 31.13 -15.13
C PRO A 51 1.05 31.14 -16.46
N LYS A 52 0.59 29.98 -16.97
CA LYS A 52 -0.15 29.92 -18.23
C LYS A 52 -1.55 30.54 -18.14
N LYS A 53 -2.10 30.65 -16.93
CA LYS A 53 -3.38 31.31 -16.66
C LYS A 53 -3.22 32.77 -16.23
N GLY A 54 -2.00 33.30 -16.26
CA GLY A 54 -1.67 34.64 -15.78
C GLY A 54 -1.64 34.77 -14.25
N GLU A 55 -1.66 33.66 -13.52
CA GLU A 55 -1.53 33.70 -12.06
C GLU A 55 -0.07 33.97 -11.66
N THR A 56 0.11 34.73 -10.58
CA THR A 56 1.43 35.07 -10.05
C THR A 56 1.56 34.65 -8.60
N LEU A 57 2.81 34.60 -8.10
CA LEU A 57 3.08 34.34 -6.70
C LEU A 57 2.39 35.35 -5.76
N HIS A 58 2.34 36.64 -6.16
CA HIS A 58 1.72 37.69 -5.36
C HIS A 58 0.21 37.55 -5.27
N SER A 59 -0.45 37.14 -6.35
CA SER A 59 -1.91 36.94 -6.38
C SER A 59 -2.34 35.60 -5.77
N SER A 60 -1.41 34.67 -5.54
CA SER A 60 -1.72 33.33 -5.04
C SER A 60 -2.00 33.29 -3.54
N LYS A 61 -3.05 32.55 -3.17
CA LYS A 61 -3.46 32.31 -1.79
C LYS A 61 -2.53 31.29 -1.13
N SER A 62 -2.33 31.43 0.17
CA SER A 62 -1.66 30.41 0.99
C SER A 62 -2.62 29.25 1.23
N GLU A 63 -2.18 28.05 0.94
CA GLU A 63 -2.89 26.79 1.20
C GLU A 63 -2.04 25.91 2.11
N SER A 64 -2.66 24.92 2.76
CA SER A 64 -1.96 24.02 3.68
C SER A 64 -2.23 22.54 3.38
N ILE A 65 -1.20 21.72 3.59
CA ILE A 65 -1.29 20.28 3.68
C ILE A 65 -1.38 19.95 5.17
N SER A 66 -2.49 19.33 5.57
CA SER A 66 -2.75 19.00 6.97
C SER A 66 -1.88 17.85 7.47
N THR A 67 -1.59 17.83 8.76
CA THR A 67 -0.92 16.71 9.44
C THR A 67 -1.64 15.37 9.23
N GLN A 68 -2.98 15.38 9.20
CA GLN A 68 -3.76 14.17 8.90
C GLN A 68 -3.47 13.62 7.50
N MET A 69 -3.30 14.50 6.51
CA MET A 69 -2.96 14.10 5.15
C MET A 69 -1.56 13.47 5.08
N LEU A 70 -0.60 14.02 5.82
CA LEU A 70 0.74 13.46 5.94
C LEU A 70 0.72 12.07 6.59
N TRP A 71 -0.02 11.89 7.69
CA TRP A 71 -0.17 10.59 8.34
C TRP A 71 -0.82 9.54 7.45
N ARG A 72 -1.85 9.91 6.69
CA ARG A 72 -2.49 8.99 5.73
C ARG A 72 -1.52 8.50 4.67
N LEU A 73 -0.69 9.39 4.13
CA LEU A 73 0.34 9.00 3.16
C LEU A 73 1.45 8.16 3.83
N ALA A 74 1.98 8.61 4.96
CA ALA A 74 3.04 7.91 5.69
C ALA A 74 2.66 6.45 6.01
N ASN A 75 1.41 6.22 6.42
CA ASN A 75 0.90 4.87 6.71
C ASN A 75 0.76 3.97 5.48
N ALA A 76 0.63 4.55 4.28
CA ALA A 76 0.51 3.80 3.03
C ALA A 76 1.86 3.55 2.34
N LEU A 77 2.92 4.24 2.77
CA LEU A 77 4.25 4.10 2.17
C LEU A 77 4.96 2.84 2.68
N GLN A 78 5.53 2.11 1.73
CA GLN A 78 6.44 1.02 1.96
C GLN A 78 7.67 1.22 1.06
N GLU A 79 8.82 0.74 1.52
CA GLU A 79 10.07 0.82 0.77
C GLU A 79 9.96 0.05 -0.55
N ASP A 80 10.42 0.66 -1.64
CA ASP A 80 10.41 0.13 -3.01
C ASP A 80 9.03 -0.28 -3.56
N VAL A 81 7.93 0.07 -2.88
CA VAL A 81 6.57 -0.17 -3.35
C VAL A 81 5.97 1.11 -3.95
N PRO A 82 5.61 1.11 -5.23
CA PRO A 82 4.93 2.25 -5.84
C PRO A 82 3.52 2.44 -5.29
N VAL A 83 3.21 3.66 -4.85
CA VAL A 83 1.90 4.00 -4.30
C VAL A 83 1.23 5.09 -5.11
N ASN A 84 -0.06 4.88 -5.39
CA ASN A 84 -0.88 5.87 -6.08
C ASN A 84 -1.54 6.79 -5.05
N LEU A 85 -1.15 8.07 -5.02
CA LEU A 85 -1.73 9.04 -4.09
C LEU A 85 -3.21 9.28 -4.38
N ASP A 86 -3.67 9.14 -5.63
CA ASP A 86 -5.08 9.28 -5.95
C ASP A 86 -5.94 8.21 -5.26
N ARG A 87 -5.40 6.99 -5.14
CA ARG A 87 -6.05 5.87 -4.45
C ARG A 87 -6.02 6.04 -2.92
N ILE A 88 -4.88 6.41 -2.32
CA ILE A 88 -4.75 6.59 -0.85
C ILE A 88 -5.80 7.58 -0.31
N PHE A 89 -5.99 8.67 -1.05
CA PHE A 89 -6.87 9.74 -0.64
C PHE A 89 -8.28 9.62 -1.21
N GLY A 90 -8.59 8.61 -2.01
CA GLY A 90 -9.90 8.41 -2.63
C GLY A 90 -10.37 9.66 -3.39
N ALA A 91 -9.53 10.20 -4.26
CA ALA A 91 -9.77 11.47 -4.97
C ALA A 91 -9.97 12.73 -4.11
N SER A 92 -9.88 12.64 -2.78
CA SER A 92 -10.11 13.76 -1.85
C SER A 92 -8.88 14.66 -1.66
N TYR A 93 -9.05 15.86 -1.12
CA TYR A 93 -8.00 16.90 -0.98
C TYR A 93 -7.52 17.48 -2.32
N ASN A 94 -7.63 18.81 -2.45
CA ASN A 94 -7.17 19.58 -3.60
C ASN A 94 -5.64 19.78 -3.61
N THR A 95 -4.93 19.43 -2.53
CA THR A 95 -3.48 19.60 -2.34
C THR A 95 -2.68 18.32 -2.63
N ARG A 96 -3.31 17.22 -3.03
CA ARG A 96 -2.62 15.93 -3.30
C ARG A 96 -1.49 16.02 -4.31
N ALA A 97 -1.78 16.63 -5.46
CA ALA A 97 -0.78 16.78 -6.52
C ALA A 97 0.40 17.64 -6.08
N VAL A 98 0.17 18.55 -5.11
CA VAL A 98 1.24 19.35 -4.50
C VAL A 98 2.09 18.48 -3.59
N LEU A 99 1.49 17.72 -2.67
CA LEU A 99 2.21 16.82 -1.77
C LEU A 99 3.04 15.78 -2.55
N GLU A 100 2.43 15.15 -3.56
CA GLU A 100 3.11 14.23 -4.47
C GLU A 100 4.34 14.86 -5.11
N SER A 101 4.17 16.08 -5.63
CA SER A 101 5.23 16.76 -6.36
C SER A 101 6.33 17.21 -5.43
N LEU A 102 6.01 17.76 -4.26
CA LEU A 102 7.02 18.15 -3.28
C LEU A 102 7.85 16.96 -2.83
N LEU A 103 7.20 15.83 -2.49
CA LEU A 103 7.92 14.62 -2.11
C LEU A 103 8.80 14.11 -3.23
N ALA A 104 8.33 14.07 -4.48
CA ALA A 104 9.17 13.65 -5.60
C ALA A 104 10.42 14.52 -5.83
N HIS A 105 10.49 15.73 -5.27
CA HIS A 105 11.71 16.56 -5.30
C HIS A 105 12.63 16.33 -4.10
N THR A 106 12.20 15.56 -3.10
CA THR A 106 13.03 15.18 -1.95
C THR A 106 13.88 13.96 -2.29
N PRO A 107 15.10 13.81 -1.73
CA PRO A 107 16.06 12.78 -2.13
C PRO A 107 15.53 11.33 -2.10
N GLU A 108 14.69 11.00 -1.14
CA GLU A 108 14.29 9.62 -0.86
C GLU A 108 13.09 9.16 -1.69
N PHE A 109 12.57 9.99 -2.59
CA PHE A 109 11.27 9.78 -3.22
C PHE A 109 11.32 9.96 -4.72
N TYR A 110 11.02 8.89 -5.45
CA TYR A 110 10.95 8.88 -6.89
C TYR A 110 9.51 8.91 -7.37
N TRP A 111 9.27 9.41 -8.57
CA TRP A 111 8.00 9.23 -9.25
C TRP A 111 8.14 8.25 -10.41
N CYS A 112 7.08 7.50 -10.71
CA CYS A 112 7.06 6.63 -11.87
C CYS A 112 5.67 6.61 -12.51
N LYS A 113 5.60 6.13 -13.75
CA LYS A 113 4.34 5.77 -14.41
C LYS A 113 4.33 4.27 -14.60
N LEU A 114 3.32 3.64 -14.05
CA LEU A 114 3.13 2.20 -14.18
C LEU A 114 2.01 1.96 -15.15
N ASP A 115 2.23 1.06 -16.10
CA ASP A 115 1.20 0.65 -17.02
C ASP A 115 0.15 -0.22 -16.32
N ARG A 116 -1.08 -0.10 -16.81
CA ARG A 116 -2.26 -0.76 -16.27
C ARG A 116 -2.65 -1.88 -17.21
N LEU A 117 -2.78 -3.10 -16.67
CA LEU A 117 -3.24 -4.25 -17.44
C LEU A 117 -4.75 -4.36 -17.30
N GLU A 118 -5.48 -3.99 -18.34
CA GLU A 118 -6.92 -4.21 -18.46
C GLU A 118 -7.18 -5.61 -19.04
N VAL A 119 -8.00 -6.40 -18.35
CA VAL A 119 -8.50 -7.67 -18.90
C VAL A 119 -9.99 -7.50 -19.19
N MET A 120 -10.35 -7.38 -20.46
CA MET A 120 -11.75 -7.38 -20.90
C MET A 120 -12.03 -8.66 -21.68
N ASN A 121 -12.96 -9.49 -21.20
CA ASN A 121 -13.49 -10.68 -21.90
C ASN A 121 -12.41 -11.64 -22.49
N THR A 122 -11.22 -11.74 -21.89
CA THR A 122 -9.98 -12.47 -22.29
C THR A 122 -8.91 -11.68 -23.07
N GLN A 123 -9.20 -10.47 -23.55
CA GLN A 123 -8.18 -9.61 -24.16
C GLN A 123 -7.43 -8.83 -23.07
N LYS A 124 -6.10 -8.98 -23.05
CA LYS A 124 -5.20 -8.18 -22.21
C LYS A 124 -4.79 -6.95 -23.00
N ASN A 125 -5.18 -5.76 -22.55
CA ASN A 125 -4.75 -4.50 -23.14
C ASN A 125 -3.92 -3.71 -22.12
N ILE A 126 -2.75 -3.24 -22.55
CA ILE A 126 -1.85 -2.45 -21.71
C ILE A 126 -2.19 -0.98 -21.97
N LYS A 127 -2.82 -0.33 -21.00
CA LYS A 127 -3.05 1.11 -21.03
C LYS A 127 -1.95 1.84 -20.28
N LYS A 128 -1.59 3.03 -20.77
CA LYS A 128 -0.76 3.98 -20.04
C LYS A 128 -1.42 4.27 -18.70
N GLY A 129 -0.78 3.81 -17.63
CA GLY A 129 -1.37 3.96 -16.30
C GLY A 129 -1.00 5.28 -15.65
N HIS A 130 -1.26 5.33 -14.35
CA HIS A 130 -1.18 6.56 -13.57
C HIS A 130 0.21 6.75 -12.96
N LYS A 131 0.46 7.98 -12.54
CA LYS A 131 1.63 8.33 -11.72
C LYS A 131 1.55 7.64 -10.36
N HIS A 132 2.71 7.23 -9.86
CA HIS A 132 2.92 6.65 -8.54
C HIS A 132 4.15 7.31 -7.92
N LEU A 133 4.22 7.25 -6.59
CA LEU A 133 5.37 7.69 -5.80
C LEU A 133 6.03 6.44 -5.18
N ILE A 134 7.36 6.38 -5.20
CA ILE A 134 8.14 5.28 -4.63
C ILE A 134 9.07 5.88 -3.56
N TYR A 135 9.08 5.28 -2.37
CA TYR A 135 10.00 5.63 -1.30
C TYR A 135 11.23 4.71 -1.33
N ARG A 136 12.43 5.28 -1.51
CA ARG A 136 13.71 4.58 -1.63
C ARG A 136 14.79 5.27 -0.77
N PRO A 137 14.82 5.03 0.55
CA PRO A 137 15.78 5.69 1.44
C PRO A 137 17.23 5.25 1.20
N ASN A 138 17.43 4.05 0.66
CA ASN A 138 18.77 3.48 0.41
C ASN A 138 19.42 3.95 -0.90
N ASP A 139 18.68 4.67 -1.76
CA ASP A 139 19.16 5.16 -3.05
C ASP A 139 18.71 6.61 -3.27
N PRO A 140 19.19 7.58 -2.46
CA PRO A 140 18.71 8.95 -2.50
C PRO A 140 19.25 9.73 -3.71
N HIS A 141 18.40 10.49 -4.38
CA HIS A 141 18.81 11.39 -5.46
C HIS A 141 19.07 12.84 -4.99
N LYS A 142 19.49 13.69 -5.92
CA LYS A 142 19.77 15.11 -5.64
C LYS A 142 18.52 15.82 -5.12
N ASN A 143 18.68 16.51 -3.99
CA ASN A 143 17.63 17.32 -3.36
C ASN A 143 17.16 18.47 -4.28
N GLY A 144 15.85 18.68 -4.36
CA GLY A 144 15.21 19.71 -5.17
C GLY A 144 15.04 19.35 -6.65
N VAL A 145 15.32 18.10 -7.05
CA VAL A 145 15.16 17.62 -8.43
C VAL A 145 14.22 16.43 -8.42
N ALA A 146 13.17 16.44 -9.25
CA ALA A 146 12.29 15.28 -9.41
C ALA A 146 12.82 14.33 -10.48
N ILE A 147 13.05 13.06 -10.10
CA ILE A 147 13.57 12.02 -11.00
C ILE A 147 12.49 10.97 -11.27
N GLU A 148 12.29 10.67 -12.55
CA GLU A 148 11.46 9.53 -12.98
C GLU A 148 12.23 8.24 -12.79
N HIS A 149 11.67 7.28 -12.06
CA HIS A 149 12.21 5.94 -11.95
C HIS A 149 11.48 5.00 -12.90
N THR A 150 12.20 4.44 -13.86
CA THR A 150 11.67 3.39 -14.73
C THR A 150 11.66 2.06 -13.98
N THR A 151 10.47 1.55 -13.70
CA THR A 151 10.25 0.23 -13.07
C THR A 151 9.41 -0.63 -14.01
N ASN A 152 9.80 -1.89 -14.23
CA ASN A 152 9.08 -2.84 -15.09
C ASN A 152 7.86 -3.50 -14.40
N VAL A 153 7.33 -2.87 -13.36
CA VAL A 153 6.21 -3.40 -12.58
C VAL A 153 4.90 -3.05 -13.29
N ILE A 154 4.08 -4.06 -13.59
CA ILE A 154 2.76 -3.87 -14.21
C ILE A 154 1.70 -4.04 -13.12
N ILE A 155 0.80 -3.06 -12.97
CA ILE A 155 -0.28 -3.13 -11.97
C ILE A 155 -1.54 -3.70 -12.63
N SER A 156 -2.07 -4.78 -12.07
CA SER A 156 -3.39 -5.32 -12.42
C SER A 156 -4.50 -4.59 -11.67
N GLU A 157 -5.64 -4.39 -12.32
CA GLU A 157 -6.79 -3.64 -11.77
C GLU A 157 -7.64 -4.41 -10.76
N MET A 158 -7.43 -5.73 -10.65
CA MET A 158 -8.14 -6.56 -9.70
C MET A 158 -7.62 -6.28 -8.29
N ASN A 159 -8.20 -5.27 -7.64
CA ASN A 159 -8.09 -4.88 -6.23
C ASN A 159 -6.67 -4.80 -5.65
N LEU A 160 -6.28 -3.56 -5.31
CA LEU A 160 -5.40 -3.31 -4.16
C LEU A 160 -6.17 -3.72 -2.91
N ASP A 161 -6.09 -4.99 -2.54
CA ASP A 161 -5.88 -5.32 -1.15
C ASP A 161 -4.50 -5.96 -1.10
N VAL A 162 -3.63 -5.29 -0.36
CA VAL A 162 -2.53 -5.84 0.45
C VAL A 162 -1.83 -7.06 -0.13
N VAL A 163 -0.50 -6.98 -0.29
CA VAL A 163 0.36 -8.16 -0.32
C VAL A 163 0.14 -8.96 0.97
N HIS A 164 -0.89 -9.78 0.98
CA HIS A 164 -1.09 -10.90 1.86
C HIS A 164 -0.90 -12.13 0.98
N GLN A 165 0.19 -12.83 1.28
CA GLN A 165 0.59 -14.14 0.74
C GLN A 165 -0.59 -14.90 0.12
N SER A 166 -0.47 -15.18 -1.18
CA SER A 166 -1.53 -15.78 -1.99
C SER A 166 -1.93 -17.17 -1.48
N VAL A 167 -3.24 -17.36 -1.37
CA VAL A 167 -3.91 -18.65 -1.24
C VAL A 167 -4.25 -19.10 -2.66
N ASP A 168 -3.74 -20.25 -3.09
CA ASP A 168 -4.02 -20.78 -4.43
C ASP A 168 -5.45 -21.32 -4.48
N ILE A 169 -6.24 -20.80 -5.43
CA ILE A 169 -7.70 -20.96 -5.50
C ILE A 169 -8.12 -22.28 -6.19
N GLU A 170 -7.20 -22.93 -6.90
CA GLU A 170 -7.52 -24.09 -7.76
C GLU A 170 -7.96 -25.34 -7.01
N THR A 171 -7.83 -25.37 -5.67
CA THR A 171 -8.17 -26.55 -4.85
C THR A 171 -9.49 -26.45 -4.06
N ILE A 172 -10.29 -25.40 -4.26
CA ILE A 172 -11.56 -25.23 -3.54
C ILE A 172 -12.66 -26.05 -4.22
N LEU A 173 -12.98 -27.22 -3.66
CA LEU A 173 -14.17 -27.98 -4.05
C LEU A 173 -15.44 -27.17 -3.74
N PRO A 174 -16.43 -27.12 -4.66
CA PRO A 174 -17.57 -26.23 -4.52
C PRO A 174 -18.53 -26.68 -3.42
N THR A 175 -18.60 -25.92 -2.33
CA THR A 175 -19.72 -25.96 -1.39
C THR A 175 -20.94 -25.30 -2.04
N LYS A 176 -22.10 -25.98 -2.06
CA LYS A 176 -23.36 -25.44 -2.62
C LYS A 176 -23.76 -24.15 -1.89
N GLY A 177 -24.00 -23.07 -2.64
CA GLY A 177 -24.66 -21.87 -2.14
C GLY A 177 -23.77 -20.67 -1.76
N MET A 178 -22.44 -20.75 -1.87
CA MET A 178 -21.54 -19.61 -1.59
C MET A 178 -21.03 -18.93 -2.87
N THR A 179 -21.01 -17.60 -2.86
CA THR A 179 -20.35 -16.76 -3.86
C THR A 179 -18.82 -16.95 -3.82
N ILE A 180 -18.14 -16.55 -4.90
CA ILE A 180 -16.67 -16.67 -5.01
C ILE A 180 -15.95 -15.85 -3.92
N GLU A 181 -16.48 -14.68 -3.56
CA GLU A 181 -15.92 -13.83 -2.51
C GLU A 181 -16.07 -14.45 -1.12
N GLU A 182 -17.23 -15.03 -0.82
CA GLU A 182 -17.46 -15.75 0.45
C GLU A 182 -16.52 -16.95 0.60
N LYS A 183 -16.23 -17.68 -0.48
CA LYS A 183 -15.25 -18.77 -0.49
C LYS A 183 -13.84 -18.29 -0.21
N ARG A 184 -13.43 -17.17 -0.83
CA ARG A 184 -12.12 -16.57 -0.58
C ARG A 184 -12.00 -16.14 0.88
N ARG A 185 -13.04 -15.51 1.42
CA ARG A 185 -13.07 -15.06 2.82
C ARG A 185 -13.05 -16.24 3.80
N HIS A 186 -13.80 -17.32 3.50
CA HIS A 186 -13.76 -18.57 4.26
C HIS A 186 -12.35 -19.16 4.31
N ALA A 187 -11.68 -19.29 3.17
CA ALA A 187 -10.30 -19.81 3.10
C ALA A 187 -9.31 -18.94 3.90
N GLN A 188 -9.42 -17.61 3.79
CA GLN A 188 -8.60 -16.68 4.58
C GLN A 188 -8.83 -16.82 6.08
N ILE A 189 -10.08 -16.99 6.52
CA ILE A 189 -10.43 -17.21 7.93
C ILE A 189 -9.81 -18.52 8.42
N GLN A 190 -9.92 -19.62 7.65
CA GLN A 190 -9.35 -20.91 8.03
C GLN A 190 -7.82 -20.84 8.20
N ILE A 191 -7.11 -20.19 7.28
CA ILE A 191 -5.65 -20.01 7.38
C ILE A 191 -5.29 -19.16 8.59
N SER A 192 -6.06 -18.11 8.86
CA SER A 192 -5.83 -17.23 10.00
C SER A 192 -6.01 -17.98 11.32
N LEU A 193 -7.03 -18.83 11.43
CA LEU A 193 -7.27 -19.65 12.61
C LEU A 193 -6.13 -20.64 12.86
N VAL A 194 -5.60 -21.29 11.83
CA VAL A 194 -4.44 -22.19 11.94
C VAL A 194 -3.21 -21.42 12.45
N LYS A 195 -2.92 -20.25 11.86
CA LYS A 195 -1.77 -19.44 12.28
C LYS A 195 -1.91 -18.97 13.72
N ILE A 196 -3.08 -18.46 14.10
CA ILE A 196 -3.36 -18.02 15.48
C ILE A 196 -3.18 -19.19 16.45
N GLY A 197 -3.73 -20.37 16.12
CA GLY A 197 -3.56 -21.59 16.91
C GLY A 197 -2.10 -21.94 17.13
N HIS A 198 -1.31 -21.99 16.05
CA HIS A 198 0.12 -22.27 16.12
C HIS A 198 0.89 -21.25 16.97
N TYR A 199 0.63 -19.94 16.79
CA TYR A 199 1.26 -18.89 17.61
C TYR A 199 0.92 -19.00 19.09
N LEU A 200 -0.27 -19.50 19.42
CA LEU A 200 -0.71 -19.73 20.80
C LEU A 200 -0.22 -21.09 21.35
N GLY A 201 0.57 -21.85 20.60
CA GLY A 201 1.08 -23.16 21.00
C GLY A 201 0.04 -24.29 20.90
N TYR A 202 -1.10 -24.06 20.25
CA TYR A 202 -2.12 -25.07 20.02
C TYR A 202 -1.86 -25.86 18.75
N ARG A 203 -2.31 -27.12 18.76
CA ARG A 203 -2.39 -27.96 17.56
C ARG A 203 -3.82 -27.88 17.01
N THR A 204 -3.96 -27.39 15.78
CA THR A 204 -5.25 -27.10 15.16
C THR A 204 -5.69 -28.25 14.25
N TRP A 205 -6.93 -28.69 14.40
CA TRP A 205 -7.55 -29.62 13.45
C TRP A 205 -8.32 -28.86 12.38
N VAL A 206 -8.06 -29.17 11.12
CA VAL A 206 -8.79 -28.63 9.97
C VAL A 206 -9.72 -29.70 9.39
N ALA A 207 -11.01 -29.35 9.23
CA ALA A 207 -12.04 -30.25 8.73
C ALA A 207 -11.71 -30.75 7.32
N ALA A 208 -12.08 -31.99 7.00
CA ALA A 208 -11.69 -32.69 5.77
C ALA A 208 -11.97 -31.89 4.48
N ASN A 209 -13.07 -31.14 4.44
CA ASN A 209 -13.47 -30.32 3.30
C ASN A 209 -12.53 -29.13 3.03
N ASP A 210 -11.83 -28.65 4.06
CA ASP A 210 -10.97 -27.46 4.00
C ASP A 210 -9.47 -27.82 3.97
N ARG A 211 -9.12 -29.11 4.11
CA ARG A 211 -7.72 -29.58 4.07
C ARG A 211 -7.08 -29.40 2.68
N GLY A 212 -7.88 -29.38 1.62
CA GLY A 212 -7.41 -29.18 0.25
C GLY A 212 -6.97 -27.75 -0.07
N LEU A 213 -7.33 -26.78 0.77
CA LEU A 213 -6.97 -25.37 0.56
C LEU A 213 -5.44 -25.21 0.47
N GLN A 214 -4.98 -24.49 -0.55
CA GLN A 214 -3.55 -24.27 -0.78
C GLN A 214 -3.14 -22.86 -0.35
N TYR A 215 -2.06 -22.77 0.40
CA TYR A 215 -1.47 -21.54 0.89
C TYR A 215 0.04 -21.56 0.69
N ASN A 216 0.58 -20.60 -0.07
CA ASN A 216 2.00 -20.52 -0.39
C ASN A 216 2.56 -21.82 -1.02
N GLY A 217 1.81 -22.43 -1.95
CA GLY A 217 2.16 -23.70 -2.60
C GLY A 217 2.12 -24.94 -1.70
N LYS A 218 1.70 -24.81 -0.43
CA LYS A 218 1.50 -25.92 0.51
C LYS A 218 0.04 -26.07 0.87
N SER A 219 -0.44 -27.29 1.06
CA SER A 219 -1.79 -27.50 1.58
C SER A 219 -1.88 -27.00 3.03
N ILE A 220 -3.04 -26.48 3.46
CA ILE A 220 -3.27 -26.12 4.87
C ILE A 220 -3.00 -27.32 5.79
N ALA A 221 -3.27 -28.55 5.35
CA ALA A 221 -2.96 -29.75 6.11
C ALA A 221 -1.46 -29.95 6.39
N GLN A 222 -0.60 -29.33 5.58
CA GLN A 222 0.86 -29.38 5.70
C GLN A 222 1.44 -28.17 6.43
N MET A 223 0.59 -27.29 6.99
CA MET A 223 1.04 -26.14 7.76
C MET A 223 1.47 -26.57 9.17
N ASP A 224 2.49 -25.90 9.70
CA ASP A 224 2.99 -26.13 11.05
C ASP A 224 1.87 -25.91 12.08
N GLY A 225 1.77 -26.85 13.04
CA GLY A 225 0.71 -26.84 14.05
C GLY A 225 -0.61 -27.47 13.62
N VAL A 226 -0.76 -27.92 12.36
CA VAL A 226 -1.97 -28.66 11.94
C VAL A 226 -1.86 -30.15 12.28
N ILE A 227 -2.95 -30.71 12.79
CA ILE A 227 -3.04 -32.14 13.12
C ILE A 227 -3.34 -32.94 11.85
N ASP A 228 -2.47 -33.89 11.51
CA ASP A 228 -2.63 -34.79 10.35
C ASP A 228 -3.80 -35.77 10.52
N ASN A 229 -3.94 -36.34 11.72
CA ASN A 229 -4.96 -37.34 12.02
C ASN A 229 -5.43 -37.24 13.46
N LEU A 230 -6.73 -36.94 13.66
CA LEU A 230 -7.36 -36.91 14.99
C LEU A 230 -7.18 -38.22 15.77
N ARG A 231 -7.09 -39.37 15.09
CA ARG A 231 -6.96 -40.67 15.75
C ARG A 231 -5.64 -40.86 16.50
N ASN A 232 -4.62 -40.10 16.11
CA ASN A 232 -3.29 -40.17 16.71
C ASN A 232 -3.12 -39.14 17.84
N GLU A 233 -4.10 -38.26 18.04
CA GLU A 233 -4.09 -37.25 19.09
C GLU A 233 -4.84 -37.76 20.31
N GLN A 234 -4.26 -37.55 21.50
CA GLN A 234 -4.97 -37.80 22.76
C GLN A 234 -6.01 -36.69 22.97
N VAL A 235 -7.21 -36.90 22.45
CA VAL A 235 -8.37 -36.03 22.69
C VAL A 235 -8.84 -36.26 24.12
N LEU A 236 -8.35 -35.47 25.09
CA LEU A 236 -8.94 -35.20 26.43
C LEU A 236 -9.52 -36.39 27.25
N GLN A 237 -9.27 -37.65 26.88
CA GLN A 237 -9.74 -38.86 27.56
C GLN A 237 -8.59 -39.62 28.25
N SER A 238 -7.49 -38.94 28.57
CA SER A 238 -6.37 -39.57 29.28
C SER A 238 -5.67 -38.64 30.26
N TYR A 239 -6.41 -37.72 30.89
CA TYR A 239 -5.96 -37.10 32.13
C TYR A 239 -6.76 -37.67 33.29
N ASP A 240 -6.34 -38.83 33.81
CA ASP A 240 -6.82 -39.39 35.09
C ASP A 240 -6.66 -38.39 36.27
N LYS A 241 -5.88 -37.33 36.08
CA LYS A 241 -5.68 -36.25 37.06
C LYS A 241 -6.73 -35.12 36.98
N ALA A 242 -7.62 -35.12 35.98
CA ALA A 242 -8.69 -34.13 35.86
C ALA A 242 -9.95 -34.49 36.66
N ILE A 243 -10.01 -35.70 37.23
CA ILE A 243 -11.02 -36.09 38.22
C ILE A 243 -10.34 -36.05 39.60
N ARG A 244 -10.37 -34.89 40.23
CA ARG A 244 -10.27 -34.73 41.69
C ARG A 244 -11.14 -33.56 42.12
#